data_AF-A0A852B677-F1
#
_entry.id   AF-A0A852B677-F1
#
_cell.length_a   1.000
_cell.length_b   1.000
_cell.length_c   1.000
_cell.angle_alpha   90.00
_cell.angle_beta   90.00
_cell.angle_gamma   90.00
#
_symmetry.space_group_name_H-M   'P 1'
#
loop_
_entity.id
_entity.type
_entity.pdbx_description
1 polymer ?
#
loop_
_entity_poly.entity_id
_entity_poly.type
_entity_poly.pdbx_seq_one_letter_code
_entity_poly.pdbx_strand_id
1 'polypeptide(L)'
;LKKVKNDLEMVLSTVRSKNKQLGEDLTREQQWCEEQKQMLETLNKIEEEANTQVEHSSTRREFNELKNKILKLRTYKKELLTAMGGFLDAHFSPPKAGENIKNKNTSAEPVVELITLQEILEMLINTIMTTPHEPYVTINESFWPPYIELLLRYGIALRHPGDPNRMRLQAFHK
;
A
#
# COMPACT_ATOMS: atom_id res chain seq x y z
N LEU A 1 -52.16 -39.11 -54.58
CA LEU A 1 -51.61 -37.92 -55.29
C LEU A 1 -52.04 -36.57 -54.72
N LYS A 2 -53.33 -36.30 -54.46
CA LYS A 2 -53.80 -34.97 -54.01
C LYS A 2 -53.23 -34.51 -52.65
N LYS A 3 -53.11 -35.41 -51.68
CA LYS A 3 -52.49 -35.14 -50.36
C LYS A 3 -51.02 -34.72 -50.49
N VAL A 4 -50.22 -35.51 -51.21
CA VAL A 4 -48.80 -35.23 -51.46
C VAL A 4 -48.59 -33.89 -52.15
N LYS A 5 -49.47 -33.52 -53.09
CA LYS A 5 -49.44 -32.20 -53.74
C LYS A 5 -49.65 -31.06 -52.73
N ASN A 6 -50.66 -31.18 -51.85
CA ASN A 6 -50.93 -30.17 -50.82
C ASN A 6 -49.78 -30.09 -49.81
N ASP A 7 -49.21 -31.22 -49.40
CA ASP A 7 -48.07 -31.26 -48.49
C ASP A 7 -46.84 -30.57 -49.10
N LEU A 8 -46.55 -30.82 -50.38
CA LEU A 8 -45.45 -30.14 -51.11
C LEU A 8 -45.67 -28.63 -51.25
N GLU A 9 -46.90 -28.18 -51.49
CA GLU A 9 -47.23 -26.76 -51.61
C GLU A 9 -47.10 -26.02 -50.27
N MET A 10 -47.44 -26.69 -49.17
CA MET A 10 -47.28 -26.17 -47.81
C MET A 10 -45.79 -26.09 -47.43
N VAL A 11 -45.00 -27.11 -47.78
CA VAL A 11 -43.53 -27.09 -47.63
C VAL A 11 -42.90 -25.98 -48.47
N LEU A 12 -43.27 -25.82 -49.74
CA LEU A 12 -42.77 -24.76 -50.60
C LEU A 12 -43.06 -23.37 -50.03
N SER A 13 -44.26 -23.16 -49.50
CA SER A 13 -44.64 -21.89 -48.87
C SER A 13 -43.81 -21.61 -47.61
N THR A 14 -43.56 -22.65 -46.80
CA THR A 14 -42.71 -22.56 -45.60
C THR A 14 -41.25 -22.28 -45.94
N VAL A 15 -40.72 -22.90 -46.99
CA VAL A 15 -39.34 -22.66 -47.47
C VAL A 15 -39.21 -21.23 -48.00
N ARG A 16 -40.19 -20.74 -48.75
CA ARG A 16 -40.19 -19.36 -49.27
C ARG A 16 -40.25 -18.31 -48.16
N SER A 17 -41.12 -18.50 -47.16
CA SER A 17 -41.19 -17.57 -46.03
C SER A 17 -39.89 -17.57 -45.22
N LYS A 18 -39.31 -18.76 -44.98
CA LYS A 18 -38.04 -18.89 -44.27
C LYS A 18 -36.87 -18.26 -45.04
N ASN A 19 -36.82 -18.42 -46.36
CA ASN A 19 -35.81 -17.76 -47.19
C ASN A 19 -35.94 -16.24 -47.16
N LYS A 20 -37.17 -15.70 -47.17
CA LYS A 20 -37.40 -14.26 -47.04
C LYS A 20 -36.90 -13.75 -45.69
N GLN A 21 -37.24 -14.44 -44.61
CA GLN A 21 -36.81 -14.09 -43.26
C GLN A 21 -35.27 -14.13 -43.13
N LEU A 22 -34.63 -15.17 -43.64
CA LEU A 22 -33.17 -15.27 -43.64
C LEU A 22 -32.50 -14.13 -44.42
N GLY A 23 -33.11 -13.66 -45.50
CA GLY A 23 -32.61 -12.49 -46.22
C GLY A 23 -32.70 -11.19 -45.41
N GLU A 24 -33.80 -10.99 -44.68
CA GLU A 24 -33.98 -9.84 -43.78
C GLU A 24 -33.05 -9.90 -42.55
N ASP A 25 -32.82 -11.10 -42.01
CA ASP A 25 -31.89 -11.30 -40.90
C ASP A 25 -30.44 -11.07 -41.35
N LEU A 26 -30.08 -11.51 -42.56
CA LEU A 26 -28.75 -11.29 -43.12
C LEU A 26 -28.43 -9.80 -43.30
N THR A 27 -29.37 -9.00 -43.83
CA THR A 27 -29.16 -7.57 -44.01
C THR A 27 -29.04 -6.82 -42.69
N ARG A 28 -29.85 -7.20 -41.69
CA ARG A 28 -29.76 -6.66 -40.33
C ARG A 28 -28.41 -6.96 -39.69
N GLU A 29 -27.95 -8.21 -39.77
CA GLU A 29 -26.67 -8.62 -39.18
C GLU A 29 -25.49 -7.92 -39.87
N GLN A 30 -25.57 -7.72 -41.18
CA GLN A 30 -24.54 -7.04 -41.93
C GLN A 30 -24.44 -5.55 -41.56
N GLN A 31 -25.57 -4.89 -41.33
CA GLN A 31 -25.60 -3.52 -40.82
C GLN A 31 -25.04 -3.44 -39.39
N TRP A 32 -25.45 -4.36 -38.51
CA TRP A 32 -24.93 -4.44 -37.15
C TRP A 32 -23.40 -4.59 -37.11
N CYS A 33 -22.85 -5.44 -37.98
CA CYS A 33 -21.41 -5.65 -38.08
C CYS A 33 -20.67 -4.36 -38.48
N GLU A 34 -21.22 -3.59 -39.42
CA GLU A 34 -20.64 -2.31 -39.84
C GLU A 34 -20.69 -1.27 -38.71
N GLU A 35 -21.79 -1.20 -37.97
CA GLU A 35 -21.92 -0.32 -36.80
C GLU A 35 -20.91 -0.69 -35.70
N GLN A 36 -20.72 -1.99 -35.43
CA GLN A 36 -19.70 -2.47 -34.48
C GLN A 36 -18.28 -2.11 -34.92
N LYS A 37 -17.99 -2.20 -36.22
CA LYS A 37 -16.69 -1.83 -36.79
C LYS A 37 -16.42 -0.33 -36.62
N GLN A 38 -17.41 0.51 -36.91
CA GLN A 38 -17.30 1.97 -36.70
C GLN A 38 -17.12 2.30 -35.22
N MET A 39 -17.85 1.65 -34.32
CA MET A 39 -17.68 1.81 -32.89
C MET A 39 -16.24 1.47 -32.46
N LEU A 40 -15.70 0.33 -32.93
CA LEU A 40 -14.32 -0.08 -32.63
C LEU A 40 -13.29 0.93 -33.17
N GLU A 41 -13.46 1.42 -34.39
CA GLU A 41 -12.58 2.43 -34.99
C GLU A 41 -12.58 3.74 -34.17
N THR A 42 -13.77 4.19 -33.72
CA THR A 42 -13.86 5.37 -32.86
C THR A 42 -13.21 5.15 -31.50
N LEU A 43 -13.37 3.96 -30.91
CA LEU A 43 -12.76 3.60 -29.64
C LEU A 43 -11.22 3.58 -29.74
N ASN A 44 -10.68 2.95 -30.78
CA ASN A 44 -9.24 2.92 -31.05
C ASN A 44 -8.69 4.34 -31.22
N LYS A 45 -9.40 5.21 -31.94
CA LYS A 45 -8.98 6.61 -32.08
C LYS A 45 -8.91 7.35 -30.74
N ILE A 46 -9.91 7.15 -29.88
CA ILE A 46 -9.93 7.72 -28.53
C ILE A 46 -8.78 7.17 -27.68
N GLU A 47 -8.48 5.87 -27.78
CA GLU A 47 -7.36 5.24 -27.07
C GLU A 47 -6.00 5.82 -27.50
N GLU A 48 -5.77 5.97 -28.80
CA GLU A 48 -4.55 6.58 -29.34
C GLU A 48 -4.41 8.07 -28.90
N GLU A 49 -5.50 8.84 -28.91
CA GLU A 49 -5.53 10.22 -28.41
C GLU A 49 -5.26 10.29 -26.89
N ALA A 50 -5.78 9.34 -26.12
CA ALA A 50 -5.53 9.26 -24.68
C ALA A 50 -4.06 8.86 -24.38
N ASN A 51 -3.52 7.88 -25.11
CA ASN A 51 -2.13 7.43 -24.92
C ASN A 51 -1.13 8.53 -25.27
N THR A 52 -1.36 9.28 -26.35
CA THR A 52 -0.51 10.42 -26.72
C THR A 52 -0.57 11.54 -25.68
N GLN A 53 -1.74 11.84 -25.09
CA GLN A 53 -1.82 12.77 -23.95
C GLN A 53 -1.11 12.26 -22.69
N VAL A 54 -1.21 10.96 -22.38
CA VAL A 54 -0.55 10.36 -21.21
C VAL A 54 0.97 10.35 -21.35
N GLU A 55 1.52 10.13 -22.55
CA GLU A 55 2.96 10.24 -22.82
C GLU A 55 3.49 11.67 -22.76
N HIS A 56 2.68 12.66 -23.13
CA HIS A 56 3.05 14.08 -23.07
C HIS A 56 2.72 14.78 -21.75
N SER A 57 1.99 14.14 -20.83
CA SER A 57 1.58 14.77 -19.57
C SER A 57 2.78 15.07 -18.65
N SER A 58 2.98 16.37 -18.34
CA SER A 58 3.90 16.85 -17.29
C SER A 58 3.71 16.08 -15.97
N THR A 59 2.46 15.71 -15.69
CA THR A 59 2.02 14.95 -14.53
C THR A 59 2.69 13.58 -14.39
N ARG A 60 2.93 12.84 -15.48
CA ARG A 60 3.62 11.53 -15.40
C ARG A 60 5.10 11.70 -15.02
N ARG A 61 5.75 12.75 -15.52
CA ARG A 61 7.13 13.09 -15.17
C ARG A 61 7.23 13.54 -13.71
N GLU A 62 6.36 14.44 -13.28
CA GLU A 62 6.27 14.90 -11.88
C GLU A 62 6.00 13.75 -10.91
N PHE A 63 5.08 12.84 -11.25
CA PHE A 63 4.79 11.66 -10.46
C PHE A 63 5.98 10.70 -10.37
N ASN A 64 6.67 10.44 -11.48
CA ASN A 64 7.88 9.63 -11.49
C ASN A 64 9.01 10.27 -10.69
N GLU A 65 9.17 11.59 -10.77
CA GLU A 65 10.14 12.33 -9.96
C GLU A 65 9.81 12.21 -8.46
N LEU A 66 8.54 12.38 -8.08
CA LEU A 66 8.09 12.21 -6.70
C LEU A 66 8.33 10.77 -6.21
N LYS A 67 8.01 9.77 -7.03
CA LYS A 67 8.28 8.35 -6.74
C LYS A 67 9.78 8.11 -6.51
N ASN A 68 10.64 8.69 -7.33
CA ASN A 68 12.09 8.59 -7.17
C ASN A 68 12.57 9.29 -5.90
N LYS A 69 12.02 10.46 -5.55
CA LYS A 69 12.32 11.17 -4.30
C LYS A 69 11.94 10.33 -3.07
N ILE A 70 10.75 9.71 -3.09
CA ILE A 70 10.29 8.81 -2.02
C ILE A 70 11.23 7.60 -1.90
N LEU A 71 11.66 7.01 -3.02
CA LEU A 71 12.58 5.87 -3.01
C LEU A 71 13.93 6.27 -2.39
N LYS A 72 14.52 7.39 -2.83
CA LYS A 72 15.77 7.93 -2.26
C LYS A 72 15.65 8.16 -0.76
N LEU A 73 14.54 8.73 -0.30
CA LEU A 73 14.30 9.00 1.12
C LEU A 73 14.17 7.70 1.93
N ARG A 74 13.54 6.66 1.38
CA ARG A 74 13.46 5.33 2.02
C ARG A 74 14.83 4.67 2.13
N THR A 75 15.66 4.76 1.09
CA THR A 75 17.03 4.23 1.11
C THR A 75 17.87 4.95 2.14
N TYR A 76 17.85 6.29 2.12
CA TYR A 76 18.56 7.11 3.10
C TYR A 76 18.15 6.79 4.55
N LYS A 77 16.85 6.63 4.82
CA LYS A 77 16.36 6.21 6.15
C LYS A 77 16.98 4.89 6.58
N LYS A 78 17.03 3.89 5.69
CA LYS A 78 17.60 2.57 6.01
C LYS A 78 19.09 2.67 6.32
N GLU A 79 19.85 3.35 5.46
CA GLU A 79 21.28 3.56 5.67
C GLU A 79 21.57 4.26 7.00
N LEU A 80 20.79 5.30 7.33
CA LEU A 80 20.90 6.01 8.60
C LEU A 80 20.61 5.11 9.80
N LEU A 81 19.52 4.34 9.77
CA LEU A 81 19.17 3.42 10.85
C LEU A 81 20.21 2.31 11.02
N THR A 82 20.75 1.78 9.92
CA THR A 82 21.83 0.79 9.97
C THR A 82 23.11 1.37 10.56
N ALA A 83 23.53 2.57 10.14
CA ALA A 83 24.70 3.23 10.69
C ALA A 83 24.54 3.56 12.18
N MET A 84 23.35 4.04 12.58
CA MET A 84 23.00 4.26 13.98
C MET A 84 23.03 2.96 14.78
N GLY A 85 22.43 1.87 14.27
CA GLY A 85 22.46 0.56 14.92
C GLY A 85 23.88 0.09 15.19
N GLY A 86 24.75 0.12 14.17
CA GLY A 86 26.16 -0.24 14.33
C GLY A 86 26.91 0.62 15.35
N PHE A 87 26.62 1.92 15.43
CA PHE A 87 27.18 2.81 16.46
C PHE A 87 26.64 2.47 17.86
N LEU A 88 25.34 2.22 17.99
CA LEU A 88 24.70 1.92 19.26
C LEU A 88 25.16 0.57 19.80
N ASP A 89 25.26 -0.47 18.96
CA ASP A 89 25.78 -1.78 19.36
C ASP A 89 27.21 -1.72 19.90
N ALA A 90 28.04 -0.82 19.35
CA ALA A 90 29.43 -0.64 19.77
C ALA A 90 29.58 0.10 21.12
N HIS A 91 28.64 0.99 21.47
CA HIS A 91 28.78 1.91 22.61
C HIS A 91 27.75 1.73 23.72
N PHE A 92 26.60 1.11 23.43
CA PHE A 92 25.49 0.89 24.35
C PHE A 92 25.21 -0.61 24.44
N SER A 93 25.92 -1.28 25.36
CA SER A 93 25.73 -2.70 25.58
C SER A 93 24.27 -3.01 25.94
N PRO A 94 23.69 -4.09 25.40
CA PRO A 94 22.34 -4.51 25.77
C PRO A 94 22.20 -4.66 27.29
N PRO A 95 21.03 -4.32 27.86
CA PRO A 95 20.81 -4.50 29.28
C PRO A 95 20.97 -5.98 29.63
N LYS A 96 22.02 -6.34 30.38
CA LYS A 96 22.17 -7.72 30.84
C LYS A 96 21.05 -8.01 31.84
N ALA A 97 20.33 -9.11 31.63
CA ALA A 97 19.37 -9.64 32.58
C ALA A 97 20.09 -10.01 33.90
N GLY A 98 20.26 -9.05 34.82
CA GLY A 98 20.73 -9.33 36.18
C GLY A 98 21.61 -8.29 36.89
N GLU A 99 22.13 -7.25 36.23
CA GLU A 99 23.10 -6.37 36.93
C GLU A 99 22.45 -5.35 37.90
N ASN A 100 21.14 -5.09 37.82
CA ASN A 100 20.48 -4.01 38.59
C ASN A 100 19.31 -4.43 39.49
N ILE A 101 19.16 -5.71 39.86
CA ILE A 101 18.15 -6.12 40.86
C ILE A 101 18.84 -6.52 42.16
N LYS A 102 19.45 -5.55 42.83
CA LYS A 102 19.71 -5.62 44.27
C LYS A 102 18.69 -4.74 44.97
N ASN A 103 17.45 -5.23 45.11
CA ASN A 103 16.60 -5.03 46.30
C ASN A 103 15.19 -5.62 46.14
N LYS A 104 14.88 -6.54 47.07
CA LYS A 104 13.58 -6.95 47.63
C LYS A 104 12.63 -7.82 46.79
N ASN A 105 12.64 -9.11 47.16
CA ASN A 105 11.48 -9.96 47.48
C ASN A 105 10.22 -9.78 46.60
N THR A 106 10.02 -10.61 45.57
CA THR A 106 8.90 -11.59 45.47
C THR A 106 9.05 -12.44 44.20
N SER A 107 8.60 -13.70 44.30
CA SER A 107 8.04 -14.59 43.26
C SER A 107 8.41 -14.38 41.78
N ALA A 108 9.04 -15.43 41.21
CA ALA A 108 9.04 -15.83 39.80
C ALA A 108 8.18 -14.98 38.83
N GLU A 109 8.78 -13.94 38.26
CA GLU A 109 8.26 -13.25 37.07
C GLU A 109 9.04 -13.71 35.83
N PRO A 110 8.40 -13.78 34.65
CA PRO A 110 9.09 -14.13 33.43
C PRO A 110 10.22 -13.12 33.19
N VAL A 111 11.40 -13.60 32.80
CA VAL A 111 12.49 -12.73 32.38
C VAL A 111 12.01 -11.99 31.13
N VAL A 112 11.43 -10.80 31.30
CA VAL A 112 11.02 -9.95 30.19
C VAL A 112 12.29 -9.55 29.46
N GLU A 113 12.39 -9.93 28.19
CA GLU A 113 13.53 -9.58 27.34
C GLU A 113 13.54 -8.07 27.14
N LEU A 114 14.62 -7.43 27.60
CA LEU A 114 14.79 -5.98 27.52
C LEU A 114 15.21 -5.60 26.11
N ILE A 115 14.51 -4.62 25.53
CA ILE A 115 14.84 -4.13 24.20
C ILE A 115 16.05 -3.18 24.25
N THR A 116 16.79 -3.17 23.16
CA THR A 116 17.96 -2.32 22.93
C THR A 116 17.55 -0.86 22.70
N LEU A 117 18.51 0.06 22.86
CA LEU A 117 18.29 1.47 22.56
C LEU A 117 17.96 1.69 21.07
N GLN A 118 18.54 0.87 20.18
CA GLN A 118 18.23 0.90 18.76
C GLN A 118 16.74 0.63 18.51
N GLU A 119 16.20 -0.45 19.08
CA GLU A 119 14.79 -0.81 18.90
C GLU A 119 13.85 0.28 19.41
N ILE A 120 14.17 0.89 20.56
CA ILE A 120 13.40 2.02 21.11
C ILE A 120 13.38 3.20 20.11
N LEU A 121 14.54 3.58 19.57
CA LEU A 121 14.65 4.68 18.61
C LEU A 121 13.95 4.35 17.29
N GLU A 122 14.07 3.12 16.80
CA GLU A 122 13.37 2.66 15.60
C GLU A 122 11.85 2.71 15.78
N MET A 123 11.33 2.27 16.93
CA MET A 123 9.91 2.40 17.27
C MET A 123 9.47 3.86 17.21
N LEU A 124 10.17 4.77 17.89
CA LEU A 124 9.84 6.20 17.91
C LEU A 124 9.86 6.84 16.51
N ILE A 125 10.88 6.52 15.70
CA ILE A 125 11.01 7.01 14.31
C ILE A 125 9.93 6.41 13.41
N ASN A 126 9.57 5.15 13.60
CA ASN A 126 8.52 4.52 12.82
C ASN A 126 7.16 5.12 13.16
N THR A 127 6.84 5.30 14.45
CA THR A 127 5.58 5.90 14.89
C THR A 127 5.35 7.29 14.31
N ILE A 128 6.35 8.18 14.32
CA ILE A 128 6.17 9.53 13.74
C ILE A 128 5.97 9.48 12.21
N MET A 129 6.53 8.47 11.53
CA MET A 129 6.42 8.31 10.07
C MET A 129 5.12 7.61 9.66
N THR A 130 4.57 6.72 10.48
CA THR A 130 3.35 5.95 10.16
C THR A 130 2.09 6.61 10.70
N THR A 131 2.16 7.16 11.92
CA THR A 131 1.02 7.76 12.63
C THR A 131 1.39 9.16 13.15
N PRO A 132 1.60 10.14 12.26
CA PRO A 132 2.04 11.49 12.65
C PRO A 132 1.03 12.24 13.54
N HIS A 133 -0.26 11.89 13.46
CA HIS A 133 -1.31 12.46 14.30
C HIS A 133 -1.30 11.91 15.74
N GLU A 134 -0.71 10.75 15.95
CA GLU A 134 -0.55 10.13 17.27
C GLU A 134 0.89 9.57 17.41
N PRO A 135 1.89 10.44 17.61
CA PRO A 135 3.30 10.06 17.56
C PRO A 135 3.82 9.40 18.84
N TYR A 136 2.94 8.84 19.68
CA TYR A 136 3.26 8.37 21.02
C TYR A 136 3.40 6.85 21.08
N VAL A 137 4.50 6.39 21.68
CA VAL A 137 4.78 4.99 22.00
C VAL A 137 4.52 4.74 23.48
N THR A 138 3.89 3.61 23.78
CA THR A 138 3.65 3.15 25.16
C THR A 138 4.89 2.47 25.71
N ILE A 139 5.35 2.92 26.87
CA ILE A 139 6.45 2.36 27.64
C ILE A 139 5.89 1.18 28.45
N ASN A 140 6.43 -0.01 28.20
CA ASN A 140 6.11 -1.24 28.93
C ASN A 140 7.35 -1.78 29.66
N GLU A 141 7.22 -2.96 30.28
CA GLU A 141 8.27 -3.60 31.08
C GLU A 141 9.53 -3.97 30.28
N SER A 142 9.44 -4.08 28.94
CA SER A 142 10.59 -4.36 28.08
C SER A 142 11.54 -3.16 27.93
N PHE A 143 11.08 -1.94 28.23
CA PHE A 143 11.90 -0.74 28.09
C PHE A 143 12.84 -0.59 29.29
N TRP A 144 14.15 -0.56 29.01
CA TRP A 144 15.13 -0.36 30.06
C TRP A 144 15.11 1.09 30.59
N PRO A 145 14.84 1.33 31.90
CA PRO A 145 14.69 2.68 32.43
C PRO A 145 15.86 3.64 32.16
N PRO A 146 17.14 3.22 32.20
CA PRO A 146 18.26 4.08 31.82
C PRO A 146 18.20 4.61 30.39
N TYR A 147 17.70 3.83 29.44
CA TYR A 147 17.53 4.29 28.06
C TYR A 147 16.41 5.30 27.93
N ILE A 148 15.29 5.08 28.64
CA ILE A 148 14.21 6.08 28.69
C ILE A 148 14.74 7.40 29.27
N GLU A 149 15.45 7.34 30.39
CA GLU A 149 15.98 8.52 31.05
C GLU A 149 17.00 9.26 30.18
N LEU A 150 17.89 8.53 29.49
CA LEU A 150 18.82 9.10 28.51
C LEU A 150 18.07 9.92 27.45
N LEU A 151 17.06 9.31 26.82
CA LEU A 151 16.31 9.96 25.75
C LEU A 151 15.57 11.20 26.22
N LEU A 152 15.00 11.17 27.43
CA LEU A 152 14.29 12.31 28.01
C LEU A 152 15.25 13.43 28.44
N ARG A 153 16.35 13.08 29.12
CA ARG A 153 17.31 14.06 29.67
C ARG A 153 18.04 14.84 28.58
N TYR A 154 18.36 14.18 27.47
CA TYR A 154 19.00 14.83 26.31
C TYR A 154 17.98 15.44 25.33
N GLY A 155 16.68 15.44 25.65
CA GLY A 155 15.65 16.06 24.82
C GLY A 155 15.44 15.38 23.47
N ILE A 156 15.80 14.10 23.37
CA ILE A 156 15.58 13.28 22.16
C ILE A 156 14.10 12.83 22.11
N ALA A 157 13.53 12.52 23.27
CA ALA A 157 12.13 12.17 23.44
C ALA A 157 11.44 13.07 24.47
N LEU A 158 10.11 13.17 24.39
CA LEU A 158 9.24 13.88 25.32
C LEU A 158 8.15 12.95 25.85
N ARG A 159 7.81 13.06 27.14
CA ARG A 159 6.65 12.36 27.70
C ARG A 159 5.33 13.01 27.27
N HIS A 160 4.27 12.22 27.26
CA HIS A 160 2.91 12.72 27.05
C HIS A 160 2.47 13.57 28.27
N PRO A 161 1.83 14.74 28.07
CA PRO A 161 1.50 15.66 29.15
C PRO A 161 0.48 15.10 30.16
N GLY A 162 -0.39 14.17 29.72
CA GLY A 162 -1.40 13.53 30.56
C GLY A 162 -1.16 12.05 30.85
N ASP A 163 -0.09 11.45 30.32
CA ASP A 163 0.19 10.02 30.51
C ASP A 163 1.71 9.79 30.62
N PRO A 164 2.24 9.51 31.82
CA PRO A 164 3.66 9.31 32.00
C PRO A 164 4.18 8.07 31.29
N ASN A 165 3.33 7.08 30.97
CA ASN A 165 3.74 5.84 30.33
C ASN A 165 3.80 5.97 28.80
N ARG A 166 3.63 7.17 28.25
CA ARG A 166 3.74 7.42 26.81
C ARG A 166 4.84 8.43 26.53
N MET A 167 5.64 8.14 25.51
CA MET A 167 6.66 9.07 25.02
C MET A 167 6.63 9.18 23.50
N ARG A 168 7.10 10.31 22.98
CA ARG A 168 7.24 10.56 21.55
C ARG A 168 8.60 11.15 21.23
N LEU A 169 9.01 11.04 19.98
CA LEU A 169 10.21 11.71 19.50
C LEU A 169 10.03 13.24 19.54
N GLN A 170 11.11 13.95 19.86
CA GLN A 170 11.18 15.40 19.72
C GLN A 170 10.97 15.78 18.24
N ALA A 171 10.25 16.88 18.00
CA ALA A 171 10.11 17.42 16.66
C ALA A 171 11.42 18.12 16.26
N PHE A 172 12.16 17.53 15.31
CA PHE A 172 13.42 18.09 14.79
C PHE A 172 13.24 18.94 13.52
N HIS A 173 12.02 19.01 12.97
CA HIS A 173 11.71 19.89 11.85
C HIS A 173 11.45 21.31 12.37
N LYS A 174 12.11 22.31 11.76
CA LYS A 174 11.76 23.73 11.85
C LYS A 174 11.22 24.18 10.51
#